data_AF-J9GJK7-F1
#
_entry.id   AF-J9GJK7-F1
#
_cell.length_a   1.000
_cell.length_b   1.000
_cell.length_c   1.000
_cell.angle_alpha   90.00
_cell.angle_beta   90.00
_cell.angle_gamma   90.00
#
_symmetry.space_group_name_H-M   'P 1'
#
loop_
_entity.id
_entity.type
_entity.pdbx_description
1 polymer ?
#
loop_
_entity_poly.entity_id
_entity_poly.type
_entity_poly.pdbx_seq_one_letter_code
_entity_poly.pdbx_strand_id
1 'polypeptide(L)' 'MDVYITKLRKHLKGDDSVEIINIHGKGYKLITPDPEM' A
#
# COMPACT_ATOMS: atom_id res chain seq x y z
N MET A 1 -11.62 8.44 3.35
CA MET A 1 -10.83 7.25 2.93
C MET A 1 -9.35 7.42 3.31
N ASP A 2 -8.77 8.59 3.05
CA ASP A 2 -7.33 8.86 3.20
C ASP A 2 -6.78 8.69 4.62
N VAL A 3 -7.59 8.92 5.66
CA VAL A 3 -7.23 8.64 7.06
C VAL A 3 -6.94 7.15 7.28
N TYR A 4 -7.75 6.27 6.67
CA TYR A 4 -7.56 4.82 6.79
C TYR A 4 -6.32 4.37 6.02
N ILE A 5 -6.09 4.89 4.81
CA ILE A 5 -4.87 4.60 4.05
C ILE A 5 -3.62 5.10 4.77
N THR A 6 -3.70 6.28 5.40
CA THR A 6 -2.60 6.81 6.22
C THR A 6 -2.31 5.91 7.41
N LYS A 7 -3.35 5.42 8.10
CA LYS A 7 -3.18 4.45 9.19
C LYS A 7 -2.56 3.16 8.66
N LEU A 8 -3.07 2.60 7.55
CA LEU A 8 -2.56 1.36 6.97
C LEU A 8 -1.08 1.47 6.58
N ARG A 9 -0.67 2.56 5.92
CA ARG A 9 0.74 2.84 5.61
C ARG A 9 1.63 2.87 6.85
N LYS A 10 1.14 3.40 7.97
CA LYS A 10 1.90 3.38 9.24
C LYS A 10 2.09 1.97 9.79
N HIS A 11 1.09 1.10 9.65
CA HIS A 11 1.20 -0.30 10.10
C HIS A 11 2.17 -1.10 9.20
N LEU A 12 2.21 -0.80 7.91
CA LEU A 12 3.07 -1.47 6.92
C LEU A 12 4.48 -0.85 6.82
N LYS A 13 4.78 0.21 7.55
CA LYS A 13 6.05 0.95 7.45
C LYS A 13 7.30 0.08 7.68
N GLY A 14 7.17 -1.03 8.41
CA GLY A 14 8.29 -1.94 8.68
C GLY A 14 8.57 -2.95 7.56
N ASP A 15 7.76 -2.96 6.50
CA ASP A 15 7.87 -3.91 5.40
C ASP A 15 8.08 -3.15 4.08
N ASP A 16 9.35 -3.02 3.69
CA ASP A 16 9.76 -2.33 2.46
C ASP A 16 9.35 -3.08 1.19
N SER A 17 8.86 -4.32 1.30
CA SER A 17 8.35 -5.08 0.16
C SER A 17 6.92 -4.68 -0.23
N VAL A 18 6.23 -3.92 0.63
CA VAL A 18 4.83 -3.54 0.44
C VAL A 18 4.70 -2.05 0.13
N GLU A 19 4.03 -1.73 -0.99
CA GLU A 19 3.79 -0.36 -1.42
C GLU A 19 2.30 -0.07 -1.66
N ILE A 20 1.82 1.13 -1.27
CA ILE A 20 0.47 1.60 -1.58
C ILE A 20 0.52 2.84 -2.47
N ILE A 21 0.12 2.67 -3.73
CA ILE A 21 0.11 3.72 -4.77
C ILE A 21 -1.30 4.31 -4.88
N ASN A 22 -1.40 5.65 -4.96
CA ASN A 22 -2.66 6.33 -5.26
C ASN A 22 -2.83 6.44 -6.78
N ILE A 23 -3.94 5.91 -7.30
CA ILE A 23 -4.32 6.03 -8.70
C ILE A 23 -5.50 6.99 -8.80
N HIS A 24 -5.22 8.19 -9.31
CA HIS A 24 -6.22 9.25 -9.45
C HIS A 24 -7.45 8.79 -10.22
N GLY A 25 -8.64 9.06 -9.68
CA GLY A 25 -9.92 8.63 -10.26
C GLY A 25 -10.21 7.12 -10.19
N LYS A 26 -9.32 6.31 -9.60
CA LYS A 26 -9.49 4.85 -9.49
C LYS A 26 -9.35 4.31 -8.06
N GLY A 27 -8.64 5.01 -7.18
CA GLY A 27 -8.46 4.62 -5.78
C GLY A 27 -7.01 4.28 -5.45
N TYR A 28 -6.80 3.15 -4.77
CA TYR A 28 -5.48 2.76 -4.25
C TYR A 28 -5.10 1.37 -4.77
N LYS A 29 -3.83 1.17 -5.11
CA LYS A 29 -3.26 -0.13 -5.48
C LYS A 29 -2.23 -0.56 -4.43
N LEU A 30 -2.35 -1.80 -3.97
CA LEU A 30 -1.36 -2.46 -3.12
C LEU A 30 -0.40 -3.26 -4.01
N ILE A 31 0.89 -3.08 -3.79
CA ILE A 31 1.97 -3.88 -4.38
C ILE A 31 2.57 -4.72 -3.26
N THR A 32 2.78 -6.00 -3.53
CA THR A 32 3.40 -6.98 -2.63
C THR A 32 4.49 -7.73 -3.40
N PRO A 33 5.50 -8.29 -2.72
CA PRO A 33 6.45 -9.18 -3.38
C PRO A 33 5.69 -10.38 -3.95
N ASP A 34 6.14 -10.85 -5.11
CA ASP A 34 5.60 -12.05 -5.74
C ASP A 34 6.11 -13.27 -4.95
N PRO A 35 5.23 -14.13 -4.40
CA PRO A 35 5.66 -15.27 -3.58
C PRO A 35 6.41 -16.37 -4.37
N GLU A 36 6.56 -16.24 -5.68
CA GLU A 36 7.14 -17.25 -6.58
C GLU A 36 8.52 -16.91 -7.17
N MET A 37 9.26 -15.92 -6.64
CA MET A 37 10.67 -15.64 -7.02
C MET A 37 11.68 -16.03 -5.97
#